data_AF-A0A2I0TJJ7-F1
#
_entry.id   AF-A0A2I0TJJ7-F1
#
_cell.length_a   1.000
_cell.length_b   1.000
_cell.length_c   1.000
_cell.angle_alpha   90.00
_cell.angle_beta   90.00
_cell.angle_gamma   90.00
#
_symmetry.space_group_name_H-M   'P 1'
#
loop_
_entity.id
_entity.type
_entity.pdbx_description
1 polymer ?
#
loop_
_entity_poly.entity_id
_entity_poly.type
_entity_poly.pdbx_seq_one_letter_code
_entity_poly.pdbx_strand_id
1 'polypeptide(L)'
;MLPSQLFSLINLTRRKVVTIAKSKKFRDHHGKVLLEGHRLIKDALEAGALLQTLFFSTVGHLKELPEAELKRANLVKVKFEDIKSWSDLVTPQGLIGIFSKPNHAKLSYPAAQLTGSLPLLLICDNIRDPGNLGTILRSAAGAGCEKVLLTKAQAKSPDANDSLLKVHLKEFA
;
A
#
# COMPACT_ATOMS: atom_id res chain seq x y z
N MET A 1 24.30 -12.92 4.88
CA MET A 1 24.51 -12.51 3.47
C MET A 1 23.27 -11.77 3.00
N LEU A 2 23.35 -10.45 2.80
CA LEU A 2 22.24 -9.65 2.27
C LEU A 2 22.11 -9.87 0.76
N PRO A 3 20.91 -9.98 0.18
CA PRO A 3 20.74 -10.30 -1.23
C PRO A 3 21.33 -9.19 -2.12
N SER A 4 22.16 -9.59 -3.07
CA SER A 4 22.88 -8.78 -4.06
C SER A 4 22.03 -7.78 -4.86
N GLN A 5 20.71 -7.89 -4.84
CA GLN A 5 19.79 -6.96 -5.50
C GLN A 5 19.66 -5.61 -4.77
N LEU A 6 19.92 -5.54 -3.46
CA LEU A 6 19.84 -4.29 -2.70
C LEU A 6 20.96 -3.31 -3.10
N PHE A 7 22.12 -3.84 -3.49
CA PHE A 7 23.29 -3.05 -3.89
C PHE A 7 23.13 -2.39 -5.27
N SER A 8 22.30 -2.96 -6.14
CA SER A 8 22.03 -2.43 -7.49
C SER A 8 21.23 -1.12 -7.48
N LEU A 9 20.44 -0.86 -6.43
CA LEU A 9 19.71 0.40 -6.30
C LEU A 9 20.58 1.60 -5.88
N ILE A 10 21.81 1.35 -5.39
CA ILE A 10 22.65 2.40 -4.79
C ILE A 10 23.16 3.41 -5.84
N ASN A 11 23.13 3.07 -7.14
CA ASN A 11 23.56 3.96 -8.23
C ASN A 11 22.40 4.42 -9.15
N LEU A 12 21.14 4.15 -8.81
CA LEU A 12 20.00 4.60 -9.61
C LEU A 12 19.57 6.01 -9.18
N THR A 13 19.38 6.90 -10.15
CA THR A 13 18.83 8.25 -9.91
C THR A 13 17.47 8.14 -9.21
N ARG A 14 17.16 9.06 -8.30
CA ARG A 14 15.90 9.09 -7.52
C ARG A 14 14.65 8.89 -8.40
N ARG A 15 14.62 9.53 -9.57
CA ARG A 15 13.59 9.35 -10.59
C ARG A 15 13.44 7.90 -11.06
N LYS A 16 14.56 7.24 -11.39
CA LYS A 16 14.56 5.84 -11.83
C LYS A 16 14.01 4.92 -10.74
N VAL A 17 14.35 5.15 -9.48
CA VAL A 17 13.82 4.37 -8.34
C VAL A 17 12.29 4.47 -8.28
N VAL A 18 11.74 5.67 -8.37
CA VAL A 18 10.28 5.88 -8.32
C VAL A 18 9.60 5.30 -9.56
N THR A 19 10.12 5.55 -10.76
CA THR A 19 9.57 4.99 -12.01
C THR A 19 9.59 3.45 -12.01
N ILE A 20 10.66 2.84 -11.53
CA ILE A 20 10.77 1.39 -11.40
C ILE A 20 9.77 0.87 -10.36
N ALA A 21 9.66 1.53 -9.19
CA ALA A 21 8.67 1.20 -8.16
C ALA A 21 7.20 1.35 -8.63
N LYS A 22 6.95 2.18 -9.65
CA LYS A 22 5.65 2.30 -10.31
C LYS A 22 5.31 1.17 -11.28
N SER A 23 6.29 0.39 -11.75
CA SER A 23 5.99 -0.74 -12.62
C SER A 23 5.30 -1.86 -11.85
N LYS A 24 4.12 -2.32 -12.33
CA LYS A 24 3.40 -3.47 -11.75
C LYS A 24 4.30 -4.70 -11.65
N LYS A 25 5.06 -4.98 -12.71
CA LYS A 25 6.00 -6.11 -12.78
C LYS A 25 7.06 -6.03 -11.67
N PHE A 26 7.56 -4.83 -11.39
CA PHE A 26 8.55 -4.61 -10.33
C PHE A 26 7.93 -4.71 -8.93
N ARG A 27 6.74 -4.12 -8.72
CA ARG A 27 6.01 -4.25 -7.44
C ARG A 27 5.73 -5.70 -7.07
N ASP A 28 5.33 -6.50 -8.05
CA ASP A 28 5.01 -7.91 -7.85
C ASP A 28 6.27 -8.76 -7.62
N HIS A 29 7.37 -8.51 -8.35
CA HIS A 29 8.63 -9.23 -8.15
C HIS A 29 9.36 -8.87 -6.86
N HIS A 30 9.36 -7.60 -6.46
CA HIS A 30 10.15 -7.12 -5.32
C HIS A 30 9.32 -6.94 -4.04
N GLY A 31 8.03 -7.29 -4.08
CA GLY A 31 7.11 -7.16 -2.95
C GLY A 31 7.07 -5.72 -2.43
N LYS A 32 6.85 -4.74 -3.32
CA LYS A 32 6.78 -3.31 -2.97
C LYS A 32 5.43 -2.71 -3.30
N VAL A 33 5.03 -1.72 -2.52
CA VAL A 33 3.85 -0.88 -2.77
C VAL A 33 4.28 0.58 -2.71
N LEU A 34 3.76 1.39 -3.62
CA LEU A 34 4.01 2.82 -3.66
C LEU A 34 2.74 3.54 -3.23
N LEU A 35 2.83 4.38 -2.22
CA LEU A 35 1.73 5.21 -1.70
C LEU A 35 2.08 6.68 -1.90
N GLU A 36 1.12 7.45 -2.41
CA GLU A 36 1.29 8.88 -2.64
C GLU A 36 0.30 9.67 -1.79
N GLY A 37 0.75 10.78 -1.21
CA GLY A 37 -0.08 11.64 -0.38
C GLY A 37 -0.07 11.31 1.11
N HIS A 38 -0.40 12.32 1.90
CA HIS A 38 -0.21 12.31 3.34
C HIS A 38 -1.07 11.26 4.05
N ARG A 39 -2.37 11.24 3.76
CA ARG A 39 -3.34 10.32 4.39
C ARG A 39 -2.96 8.85 4.18
N LEU A 40 -2.75 8.43 2.93
CA LEU A 40 -2.40 7.03 2.63
C LEU A 40 -1.10 6.58 3.31
N ILE A 41 -0.10 7.47 3.34
CA ILE A 41 1.18 7.18 4.01
C ILE A 41 0.99 7.08 5.51
N LYS A 42 0.24 8.00 6.12
CA LYS A 42 -0.07 7.98 7.55
C LYS A 42 -0.84 6.71 7.94
N ASP A 43 -1.93 6.41 7.25
CA ASP A 43 -2.79 5.25 7.52
C ASP A 43 -1.97 3.94 7.42
N ALA A 44 -1.08 3.84 6.41
CA ALA A 44 -0.20 2.69 6.26
C ALA A 44 0.82 2.56 7.41
N LEU A 45 1.40 3.66 7.87
CA LEU A 45 2.33 3.66 9.00
C LEU A 45 1.62 3.25 10.30
N GLU A 46 0.42 3.78 10.54
CA GLU A 46 -0.41 3.44 11.70
C GLU A 46 -0.88 1.98 11.67
N ALA A 47 -1.12 1.43 10.48
CA ALA A 47 -1.39 0.00 10.26
C ALA A 47 -0.14 -0.90 10.42
N GLY A 48 1.03 -0.33 10.72
CA GLY A 48 2.28 -1.07 10.91
C GLY A 48 2.95 -1.50 9.60
N ALA A 49 2.60 -0.89 8.47
CA ALA A 49 3.26 -1.17 7.20
C ALA A 49 4.73 -0.74 7.24
N LEU A 50 5.60 -1.59 6.68
CA LEU A 50 7.05 -1.35 6.71
C LEU A 50 7.46 -0.37 5.61
N LEU A 51 7.57 0.91 5.98
CA LEU A 51 8.12 1.98 5.16
C LEU A 51 9.63 1.76 4.93
N GLN A 52 10.04 1.77 3.67
CA GLN A 52 11.44 1.61 3.27
C GLN A 52 12.08 2.94 2.91
N THR A 53 11.40 3.71 2.07
CA THR A 53 11.89 5.01 1.59
C THR A 53 10.73 6.00 1.54
N LEU A 54 10.93 7.20 2.08
CA LEU A 54 10.00 8.31 1.97
C LEU A 54 10.66 9.47 1.23
N PHE A 55 10.07 9.85 0.09
CA PHE A 55 10.42 11.07 -0.63
C PHE A 55 9.48 12.19 -0.19
N PHE A 56 10.04 13.35 0.16
CA PHE A 56 9.26 14.50 0.62
C PHE A 56 9.83 15.82 0.08
N SER A 57 8.95 16.77 -0.25
CA SER A 57 9.35 18.09 -0.73
C SER A 57 9.64 19.08 0.40
N THR A 58 8.84 19.04 1.47
CA THR A 58 8.94 19.95 2.61
C THR A 58 9.02 19.19 3.94
N VAL A 59 9.77 19.74 4.90
CA VAL A 59 9.95 19.12 6.23
C VAL A 59 8.65 19.12 7.04
N GLY A 60 7.72 20.04 6.74
CA GLY A 60 6.40 20.10 7.37
C GLY A 60 5.61 18.80 7.23
N HIS A 61 5.77 18.09 6.10
CA HIS A 61 5.14 16.81 5.84
C HIS A 61 5.56 15.67 6.78
N LEU A 62 6.66 15.82 7.52
CA LEU A 62 7.14 14.78 8.44
C LEU A 62 6.51 14.91 9.83
N LYS A 63 6.01 16.09 10.20
CA LYS A 63 5.56 16.39 11.58
C LYS A 63 4.32 15.63 12.00
N GLU A 64 3.48 15.25 11.05
CA GLU A 64 2.20 14.57 11.29
C GLU A 64 2.29 13.05 11.06
N LEU A 65 3.48 12.55 10.71
CA LEU A 65 3.72 11.13 10.51
C LEU A 65 4.35 10.49 11.75
N PRO A 66 4.05 9.21 12.05
CA PRO A 66 4.64 8.49 13.19
C PRO A 66 6.18 8.48 13.19
N GLU A 67 6.80 9.17 14.18
CA GLU A 67 8.25 9.37 14.20
C GLU A 67 9.06 8.06 14.33
N ALA A 68 8.53 7.06 15.05
CA ALA A 68 9.24 5.80 15.30
C ALA A 68 9.45 5.02 14.00
N GLU A 69 8.49 5.09 13.08
CA GLU A 69 8.51 4.47 11.78
C GLU A 69 9.42 5.26 10.82
N LEU A 70 9.37 6.59 10.88
CA LEU A 70 10.26 7.44 10.08
C LEU A 70 11.75 7.19 10.38
N LYS A 71 12.12 6.97 11.65
CA LYS A 71 13.51 6.65 12.06
C LYS A 71 14.04 5.34 11.49
N ARG A 72 13.15 4.44 11.07
CA ARG A 72 13.48 3.12 10.48
C ARG A 72 13.52 3.17 8.95
N ALA A 73 13.12 4.28 8.34
CA ALA A 73 13.03 4.45 6.90
C ALA A 73 14.14 5.35 6.34
N ASN A 74 14.41 5.21 5.04
CA ASN A 74 15.28 6.12 4.32
C ASN A 74 14.51 7.39 3.91
N LEU A 75 14.85 8.53 4.51
CA LEU A 75 14.19 9.81 4.24
C LEU A 75 14.96 10.60 3.19
N VAL A 76 14.30 10.94 2.07
CA VAL A 76 14.94 11.62 0.93
C VAL A 76 14.21 12.92 0.61
N LYS A 77 14.83 14.05 0.95
CA LYS A 77 14.35 15.37 0.53
C LYS A 77 14.59 15.59 -0.96
N VAL A 78 13.54 15.94 -1.69
CA VAL A 78 13.54 16.19 -3.14
C VAL A 78 12.84 17.51 -3.45
N LYS A 79 12.96 18.02 -4.67
CA LYS A 79 12.18 19.19 -5.08
C LYS A 79 10.72 18.81 -5.30
N PHE A 80 9.81 19.76 -5.15
CA PHE A 80 8.39 19.48 -5.43
C PHE A 80 8.18 19.12 -6.90
N GLU A 81 8.95 19.73 -7.80
CA GLU A 81 8.94 19.48 -9.25
C GLU A 81 9.32 18.04 -9.57
N ASP A 82 10.28 17.48 -8.82
CA ASP A 82 10.66 16.08 -8.96
C ASP A 82 9.47 15.18 -8.63
N ILE A 83 8.84 15.39 -7.47
CA ILE A 83 7.65 14.64 -7.05
C ILE A 83 6.50 14.81 -8.04
N LYS A 84 6.26 16.03 -8.50
CA LYS A 84 5.23 16.34 -9.50
C LYS A 84 5.48 15.58 -10.81
N SER A 85 6.74 15.47 -11.24
CA SER A 85 7.10 14.68 -12.43
C SER A 85 6.97 13.17 -12.23
N TRP A 86 6.93 12.72 -10.98
CA TRP A 86 6.81 11.31 -10.63
C TRP A 86 5.38 10.91 -10.34
N SER A 87 4.53 11.81 -9.84
CA SER A 87 3.17 11.52 -9.37
C SER A 87 2.19 11.29 -10.52
N ASP A 88 1.23 10.39 -10.32
CA ASP A 88 0.11 10.18 -11.25
C ASP A 88 -1.14 10.99 -10.82
N LEU A 89 -1.05 11.74 -9.72
CA LEU A 89 -2.14 12.54 -9.19
C LEU A 89 -2.25 13.87 -9.93
N VAL A 90 -3.48 14.33 -10.13
CA VAL A 90 -3.78 15.68 -10.63
C VAL A 90 -3.21 16.75 -9.69
N THR A 91 -3.26 16.50 -8.37
CA THR A 91 -2.75 17.38 -7.33
C THR A 91 -1.75 16.66 -6.42
N PRO A 92 -0.45 16.58 -6.82
CA PRO A 92 0.58 15.96 -6.00
C PRO A 92 0.77 16.71 -4.68
N GLN A 93 0.75 15.97 -3.56
CA GLN A 93 0.86 16.56 -2.22
C GLN A 93 2.30 16.74 -1.73
N GLY A 94 3.30 16.30 -2.51
CA GLY A 94 4.70 16.42 -2.11
C GLY A 94 5.23 15.29 -1.23
N LEU A 95 4.53 14.14 -1.15
CA LEU A 95 5.03 12.92 -0.51
C LEU A 95 4.82 11.67 -1.38
N ILE A 96 5.85 10.81 -1.42
CA ILE A 96 5.77 9.48 -2.01
C ILE A 96 6.50 8.49 -1.08
N GLY A 97 5.80 7.46 -0.62
CA GLY A 97 6.35 6.39 0.22
C GLY A 97 6.47 5.07 -0.55
N ILE A 98 7.59 4.38 -0.36
CA ILE A 98 7.80 3.00 -0.82
C ILE A 98 7.73 2.08 0.40
N PHE A 99 6.72 1.22 0.40
CA PHE A 99 6.44 0.26 1.46
C PHE A 99 6.73 -1.17 1.00
N SER A 100 7.00 -2.03 1.96
CA SER A 100 7.03 -3.48 1.72
C SER A 100 5.59 -3.98 1.57
N LYS A 101 5.32 -4.78 0.55
CA LYS A 101 4.01 -5.43 0.38
C LYS A 101 3.79 -6.36 1.57
N PRO A 102 2.64 -6.27 2.27
CA PRO A 102 2.35 -7.16 3.37
C PRO A 102 2.35 -8.61 2.89
N ASN A 103 2.97 -9.50 3.66
CA ASN A 103 2.95 -10.92 3.36
C ASN A 103 1.62 -11.49 3.86
N HIS A 104 0.71 -11.80 2.94
CA HIS A 104 -0.61 -12.34 3.26
C HIS A 104 -0.56 -13.62 4.11
N ALA A 105 0.48 -14.45 3.98
CA ALA A 105 0.67 -15.66 4.79
C ALA A 105 1.07 -15.36 6.25
N LYS A 106 1.49 -14.13 6.55
CA LYS A 106 1.88 -13.67 7.90
C LYS A 106 0.91 -12.65 8.49
N LEU A 107 -0.16 -12.31 7.78
CA LEU A 107 -1.22 -11.47 8.33
C LEU A 107 -1.99 -12.30 9.36
N SER A 108 -1.62 -12.14 10.62
CA SER A 108 -2.46 -12.56 11.74
C SER A 108 -3.54 -11.50 11.90
N TYR A 109 -4.75 -11.82 11.46
CA TYR A 109 -5.90 -10.96 11.69
C TYR A 109 -6.32 -11.16 13.15
N PRO A 110 -6.28 -10.14 14.01
CA PRO A 110 -6.77 -10.28 15.37
C PRO A 110 -8.23 -10.74 15.31
N ALA A 111 -8.59 -11.77 16.06
CA ALA A 111 -9.99 -12.17 16.26
C ALA A 111 -10.79 -11.14 17.09
N ALA A 112 -10.27 -9.92 17.23
CA ALA A 112 -10.97 -8.83 17.87
C ALA A 112 -12.19 -8.51 17.02
N GLN A 113 -13.35 -8.96 17.50
CA GLN A 113 -14.63 -8.39 17.10
C GLN A 113 -14.45 -6.88 17.07
N LEU A 114 -14.66 -6.31 15.90
CA LEU A 114 -14.84 -4.87 15.75
C LEU A 114 -15.99 -4.51 16.70
N THR A 115 -15.69 -3.83 17.80
CA THR A 115 -16.71 -3.25 18.68
C THR A 115 -17.55 -2.30 17.82
N GLY A 116 -18.75 -2.73 17.43
CA GLY A 116 -19.63 -1.99 16.51
C GLY A 116 -19.68 -2.46 15.05
N SER A 117 -19.02 -3.57 14.66
CA SER A 117 -19.28 -4.14 13.32
C SER A 117 -20.61 -4.87 13.27
N LEU A 118 -21.31 -4.73 12.14
CA LEU A 118 -22.38 -5.63 11.77
C LEU A 118 -21.78 -6.99 11.37
N PRO A 119 -22.43 -8.12 11.69
CA PRO A 119 -22.01 -9.46 11.26
C PRO A 119 -22.28 -9.67 9.75
N LEU A 120 -21.86 -8.71 8.93
CA LEU A 120 -22.06 -8.67 7.50
C LEU A 120 -20.78 -9.17 6.82
N LEU A 121 -20.94 -10.16 5.94
CA LEU A 121 -19.89 -10.67 5.07
C LEU A 121 -20.18 -10.23 3.63
N LEU A 122 -19.27 -9.48 3.03
CA LEU A 122 -19.36 -9.10 1.63
C LEU A 122 -18.51 -10.04 0.77
N ILE A 123 -19.11 -10.68 -0.23
CA ILE A 123 -18.40 -11.50 -1.21
C ILE A 123 -18.41 -10.76 -2.54
N CYS A 124 -17.21 -10.41 -3.02
CA CYS A 124 -16.99 -9.77 -4.29
C CYS A 124 -16.56 -10.83 -5.31
N ASP A 125 -17.51 -11.29 -6.12
CA ASP A 125 -17.23 -12.28 -7.15
C ASP A 125 -16.82 -11.63 -8.47
N ASN A 126 -15.63 -11.98 -8.98
CA ASN A 126 -15.12 -11.57 -10.30
C ASN A 126 -15.12 -10.04 -10.56
N ILE A 127 -14.75 -9.23 -9.54
CA ILE A 127 -14.52 -7.78 -9.72
C ILE A 127 -13.24 -7.58 -10.53
N ARG A 128 -13.37 -7.06 -11.76
CA ARG A 128 -12.26 -6.89 -12.71
C ARG A 128 -11.58 -5.52 -12.63
N ASP A 129 -12.32 -4.50 -12.20
CA ASP A 129 -11.85 -3.12 -12.19
C ASP A 129 -11.36 -2.70 -10.79
N PRO A 130 -10.08 -2.31 -10.63
CA PRO A 130 -9.53 -1.91 -9.34
C PRO A 130 -10.20 -0.64 -8.79
N GLY A 131 -10.70 0.24 -9.67
CA GLY A 131 -11.47 1.43 -9.27
C GLY A 131 -12.81 1.08 -8.59
N ASN A 132 -13.49 0.05 -9.08
CA ASN A 132 -14.74 -0.44 -8.49
C ASN A 132 -14.47 -1.10 -7.13
N LEU A 133 -13.40 -1.88 -7.04
CA LEU A 133 -13.03 -2.55 -5.79
C LEU A 133 -12.74 -1.55 -4.65
N GLY A 134 -11.99 -0.48 -4.93
CA GLY A 134 -11.68 0.53 -3.91
C GLY A 134 -12.92 1.27 -3.37
N THR A 135 -13.92 1.51 -4.22
CA THR A 135 -15.20 2.10 -3.78
C THR A 135 -16.02 1.10 -2.96
N ILE A 136 -16.08 -0.15 -3.39
CA ILE A 136 -16.78 -1.22 -2.66
C ILE A 136 -16.19 -1.40 -1.26
N LEU A 137 -14.86 -1.45 -1.14
CA LEU A 137 -14.18 -1.62 0.15
C LEU A 137 -14.45 -0.44 1.08
N ARG A 138 -14.42 0.81 0.57
CA ARG A 138 -14.77 2.00 1.38
C ARG A 138 -16.23 1.99 1.84
N SER A 139 -17.17 1.64 0.96
CA SER A 139 -18.58 1.51 1.32
C SER A 139 -18.80 0.43 2.37
N ALA A 140 -18.13 -0.71 2.22
CA ALA A 140 -18.21 -1.81 3.19
C ALA A 140 -17.65 -1.39 4.56
N ALA A 141 -16.53 -0.65 4.58
CA ALA A 141 -15.96 -0.10 5.80
C ALA A 141 -16.90 0.88 6.50
N GLY A 142 -17.46 1.85 5.74
CA GLY A 142 -18.42 2.81 6.27
C GLY A 142 -19.72 2.18 6.77
N ALA A 143 -20.14 1.06 6.17
CA ALA A 143 -21.30 0.28 6.62
C ALA A 143 -21.00 -0.60 7.84
N GLY A 144 -19.75 -0.67 8.32
CA GLY A 144 -19.36 -1.52 9.45
C GLY A 144 -19.35 -3.01 9.10
N CYS A 145 -19.09 -3.38 7.85
CA CYS A 145 -18.96 -4.77 7.42
C CYS A 145 -17.78 -5.45 8.13
N GLU A 146 -17.99 -6.68 8.61
CA GLU A 146 -16.96 -7.40 9.39
C GLU A 146 -15.84 -7.92 8.47
N LYS A 147 -16.21 -8.43 7.29
CA LYS A 147 -15.32 -9.17 6.39
C LYS A 147 -15.68 -8.94 4.93
N VAL A 148 -14.66 -8.75 4.10
CA VAL A 148 -14.79 -8.82 2.64
C VAL A 148 -13.97 -9.99 2.10
N LEU A 149 -14.59 -10.80 1.25
CA LEU A 149 -13.96 -11.89 0.51
C LEU A 149 -13.93 -11.55 -0.97
N LEU A 150 -12.76 -11.65 -1.58
CA LEU A 150 -12.59 -11.50 -3.02
C LEU A 150 -12.37 -12.87 -3.65
N THR A 151 -13.19 -13.24 -4.63
CA THR A 151 -12.90 -14.39 -5.48
C THR A 151 -11.85 -14.00 -6.51
N LYS A 152 -10.99 -14.93 -6.87
CA LYS A 152 -10.00 -14.71 -7.93
C LYS A 152 -10.75 -14.58 -9.25
N ALA A 153 -10.75 -13.39 -9.86
CA ALA A 153 -11.19 -13.27 -11.25
C ALA A 153 -10.33 -14.24 -12.08
N GLN A 154 -10.97 -15.16 -12.82
CA GLN A 154 -10.25 -16.17 -13.61
C GLN A 154 -9.36 -15.50 -14.67
N ALA A 155 -8.09 -15.28 -14.33
CA ALA A 155 -7.02 -15.18 -15.31
C ALA A 155 -6.45 -16.58 -15.46
N LYS A 156 -6.59 -17.16 -16.66
CA LYS A 156 -6.09 -18.49 -17.05
C LYS A 156 -4.69 -18.75 -16.47
N SER A 157 -4.62 -19.50 -15.38
CA SER A 157 -3.39 -20.04 -14.78
C SER A 157 -3.77 -21.40 -14.17
N PRO A 158 -3.01 -22.47 -14.43
CA PRO A 158 -3.46 -23.84 -14.15
C PRO A 158 -3.47 -24.22 -12.67
N ASP A 159 -2.92 -23.38 -11.78
CA ASP A 159 -2.78 -23.70 -10.37
C ASP A 159 -3.96 -23.09 -9.58
N ALA A 160 -5.09 -23.77 -9.68
CA ALA A 160 -6.26 -23.54 -8.85
C ALA A 160 -6.03 -24.08 -7.45
N ASN A 161 -5.43 -23.27 -6.58
CA ASN A 161 -5.61 -23.43 -5.14
C ASN A 161 -6.39 -22.22 -4.63
N ASP A 162 -7.49 -22.52 -3.96
CA ASP A 162 -8.60 -21.64 -3.60
C ASP A 162 -8.13 -20.43 -2.76
N SER A 163 -7.82 -19.33 -3.43
CA SER A 163 -7.19 -18.16 -2.79
C SER A 163 -8.23 -17.11 -2.44
N LEU A 164 -8.98 -17.34 -1.35
CA LEU A 164 -9.82 -16.32 -0.72
C LEU A 164 -8.94 -15.23 -0.11
N LEU A 165 -8.96 -14.04 -0.69
CA LEU A 165 -8.35 -12.86 -0.08
C LEU A 165 -9.32 -12.29 0.97
N LYS A 166 -8.96 -12.41 2.25
CA LYS A 166 -9.65 -11.76 3.36
C LYS A 166 -9.14 -10.33 3.52
N VAL A 167 -10.03 -9.36 3.39
CA VAL A 167 -9.75 -7.94 3.66
C VAL A 167 -10.50 -7.57 4.94
N HIS A 168 -9.78 -7.05 5.94
CA HIS A 168 -10.36 -6.49 7.15
C HIS A 168 -10.46 -4.97 6.98
N LEU A 169 -11.62 -4.40 7.29
CA LEU A 169 -11.99 -3.06 6.83
C LEU A 169 -11.51 -1.91 7.72
N LYS A 170 -10.72 -2.20 8.78
CA LYS A 170 -10.14 -1.17 9.67
C LYS A 170 -9.32 -0.11 8.93
N GLU A 171 -8.78 -0.42 7.76
CA GLU A 171 -7.91 0.47 6.98
C GLU A 171 -8.67 1.39 6.00
N PHE A 172 -10.00 1.28 5.92
CA PHE A 172 -10.82 2.00 4.93
C PHE A 172 -11.87 2.93 5.53
N ALA A 173 -11.99 2.98 6.86
CA ALA A 173 -12.92 3.86 7.60
C ALA A 173 -12.27 5.22 7.91
#